data_AF-U9TZQ6-F1
#
_entry.id   AF-U9TZQ6-F1
#
_cell.length_a   1.000
_cell.length_b   1.000
_cell.length_c   1.000
_cell.angle_alpha   90.00
_cell.angle_beta   90.00
_cell.angle_gamma   90.00
#
_symmetry.space_group_name_H-M   'P 1'
#
loop_
_entity.id
_entity.type
_entity.pdbx_description
1 polymer ?
#
loop_
_entity_poly.entity_id
_entity_poly.type
_entity_poly.pdbx_seq_one_letter_code
_entity_poly.pdbx_strand_id
1 'polypeptide(L)'
;MLPPSLSINRNGKIVLSVAQFCVYNYELPDTNSFNVNHYNGFTVYRSLLHKEFRGLSIEKVSQIASTTWKIADKEFRSFFANYANEINSAENRISPRFKLFEMNPKRKWKPCNQQIKYLFVEREEYMRHVFEKAVEEFEFISF
;
A
#
# COMPACT_ATOMS: atom_id res chain seq x y z
N MET A 1 2.10 7.32 -15.61
CA MET A 1 2.47 6.50 -14.44
C MET A 1 2.70 5.07 -14.90
N LEU A 2 3.89 4.50 -14.70
CA LEU A 2 4.23 3.13 -15.10
C LEU A 2 3.53 2.08 -14.21
N PRO A 3 2.79 1.11 -14.78
CA PRO A 3 2.12 0.09 -13.97
C PRO A 3 3.15 -0.78 -13.21
N PRO A 4 2.78 -1.34 -12.05
CA PRO A 4 3.58 -2.39 -11.43
C PRO A 4 3.59 -3.63 -12.33
N SER A 5 4.68 -4.37 -12.30
CA SER A 5 4.86 -5.55 -13.15
C SER A 5 5.44 -6.73 -12.38
N LEU A 6 5.23 -7.92 -12.96
CA LEU A 6 5.79 -9.18 -12.50
C LEU A 6 6.71 -9.73 -13.58
N SER A 7 7.85 -10.26 -13.20
CA SER A 7 8.76 -10.97 -14.10
C SER A 7 9.35 -12.19 -13.42
N ILE A 8 10.05 -13.02 -14.19
CA ILE A 8 10.72 -14.22 -13.68
C ILE A 8 12.22 -13.94 -13.66
N ASN A 9 12.85 -14.10 -12.50
CA ASN A 9 14.30 -13.98 -12.36
C ASN A 9 15.02 -15.21 -12.94
N ARG A 10 16.34 -15.13 -13.12
CA ARG A 10 17.21 -16.22 -13.60
C ARG A 10 17.06 -17.54 -12.81
N ASN A 11 16.64 -17.43 -11.55
CA ASN A 11 16.41 -18.58 -10.65
C ASN A 11 14.99 -19.16 -10.76
N GLY A 12 14.18 -18.73 -11.73
CA GLY A 12 12.78 -19.17 -11.89
C GLY A 12 11.79 -18.58 -10.88
N LYS A 13 12.25 -17.69 -9.99
CA LYS A 13 11.40 -17.02 -9.00
C LYS A 13 10.66 -15.83 -9.60
N ILE A 14 9.43 -15.63 -9.17
CA ILE A 14 8.63 -14.47 -9.55
C ILE A 14 9.10 -13.26 -8.74
N VAL A 15 9.35 -12.16 -9.44
CA VAL A 15 9.79 -10.89 -8.85
C VAL A 15 8.79 -9.78 -9.15
N LEU A 16 8.57 -8.92 -8.16
CA LEU A 16 7.73 -7.74 -8.22
C LEU A 16 8.58 -6.51 -8.52
N SER A 17 8.12 -5.69 -9.46
CA SER A 17 8.70 -4.38 -9.74
C SER A 17 7.64 -3.28 -9.67
N VAL A 18 7.93 -2.24 -8.89
CA VAL A 18 7.14 -1.02 -8.76
C VAL A 18 8.08 0.17 -8.99
N ALA A 19 8.43 0.38 -10.26
CA ALA A 19 9.49 1.31 -10.67
C ALA A 19 9.28 2.75 -10.16
N GLN A 20 8.03 3.21 -10.04
CA GLN A 20 7.73 4.56 -9.56
C GLN A 20 8.17 4.83 -8.12
N PHE A 21 8.29 3.77 -7.31
CA PHE A 21 8.62 3.86 -5.90
C PHE A 21 9.93 3.12 -5.60
N CYS A 22 10.79 2.97 -6.61
CA CYS A 22 12.11 2.35 -6.51
C CYS A 22 12.12 0.91 -5.98
N VAL A 23 11.02 0.16 -6.14
CA VAL A 23 10.99 -1.27 -5.85
C VAL A 23 11.33 -2.01 -7.14
N TYR A 24 12.44 -2.72 -7.15
CA TYR A 24 12.90 -3.46 -8.31
C TYR A 24 13.30 -4.88 -7.90
N ASN A 25 12.88 -5.86 -8.68
CA ASN A 25 13.27 -7.26 -8.51
C ASN A 25 12.98 -7.83 -7.11
N TYR A 26 11.92 -7.37 -6.45
CA TYR A 26 11.54 -7.87 -5.13
C TYR A 26 11.05 -9.32 -5.26
N GLU A 27 11.82 -10.28 -4.74
CA GLU A 27 11.45 -11.70 -4.80
C GLU A 27 10.18 -11.96 -3.98
N LEU A 28 9.18 -12.56 -4.63
CA LEU A 28 7.98 -12.99 -3.92
C LEU A 28 8.35 -14.15 -2.98
N PRO A 29 7.93 -14.08 -1.70
CA PRO A 29 8.18 -15.16 -0.77
C PRO A 29 7.34 -16.40 -1.12
N ASP A 30 7.63 -17.53 -0.50
CA ASP A 30 6.80 -18.72 -0.68
C ASP A 30 5.43 -18.52 0.00
N THR A 31 4.37 -19.10 -0.56
CA THR A 31 2.99 -18.97 -0.05
C THR A 31 2.85 -19.56 1.36
N ASN A 32 3.71 -20.52 1.73
CA ASN A 32 3.78 -21.10 3.07
C ASN A 32 4.38 -20.17 4.14
N SER A 33 4.96 -19.03 3.76
CA SER A 33 5.62 -18.10 4.69
C SER A 33 4.68 -17.08 5.35
N PHE A 34 3.39 -17.13 5.03
CA PHE A 34 2.38 -16.20 5.51
C PHE A 34 1.63 -16.79 6.71
N ASN A 35 1.48 -15.99 7.78
CA ASN A 35 0.89 -16.43 9.06
C ASN A 35 -0.51 -15.82 9.34
N VAL A 36 -1.18 -15.21 8.35
CA VAL A 36 -2.41 -14.42 8.61
C VAL A 36 -3.58 -14.95 7.79
N ASN A 37 -4.75 -14.94 8.43
CA ASN A 37 -6.01 -15.45 7.91
C ASN A 37 -6.56 -14.60 6.75
N HIS A 38 -7.08 -15.27 5.73
CA HIS A 38 -7.94 -14.73 4.67
C HIS A 38 -7.39 -13.50 3.94
N TYR A 39 -6.33 -13.70 3.16
CA TYR A 39 -5.85 -12.68 2.24
C TYR A 39 -6.73 -12.57 0.98
N ASN A 40 -6.93 -11.36 0.51
CA ASN A 40 -7.24 -11.06 -0.90
C ASN A 40 -5.99 -10.56 -1.64
N GLY A 41 -6.01 -10.55 -2.98
CA GLY A 41 -4.83 -10.19 -3.77
C GLY A 41 -4.24 -8.81 -3.44
N PHE A 42 -5.09 -7.81 -3.18
CA PHE A 42 -4.63 -6.48 -2.78
C PHE A 42 -3.95 -6.50 -1.40
N THR A 43 -4.51 -7.22 -0.43
CA THR A 43 -3.92 -7.32 0.91
C THR A 43 -2.56 -8.02 0.90
N VAL A 44 -2.37 -9.05 0.06
CA VAL A 44 -1.06 -9.68 -0.12
C VAL A 44 -0.08 -8.68 -0.70
N TYR A 45 -0.44 -8.04 -1.82
CA TYR A 45 0.39 -7.02 -2.46
C TYR A 45 0.81 -5.91 -1.49
N ARG A 46 -0.15 -5.33 -0.76
CA ARG A 46 0.11 -4.30 0.26
C ARG A 46 1.04 -4.81 1.37
N SER A 47 0.87 -6.06 1.82
CA SER A 47 1.73 -6.64 2.85
C SER A 47 3.19 -6.80 2.39
N LEU A 48 3.42 -7.11 1.11
CA LEU A 48 4.76 -7.19 0.53
C LEU A 48 5.42 -5.82 0.48
N LEU A 49 4.67 -4.79 0.07
CA LEU A 49 5.17 -3.41 0.09
C LEU A 49 5.51 -2.93 1.52
N HIS A 50 4.75 -3.34 2.53
CA HIS A 50 5.10 -3.04 3.93
C HIS A 50 6.41 -3.71 4.37
N LYS A 51 6.70 -4.92 3.87
CA LYS A 51 7.96 -5.61 4.19
C LYS A 51 9.15 -4.93 3.52
N GLU A 52 8.96 -4.43 2.31
CA GLU A 52 10.00 -3.76 1.53
C GLU A 52 10.29 -2.34 2.02
N PHE A 53 9.25 -1.53 2.25
CA PHE A 53 9.38 -0.15 2.71
C PHE A 53 9.55 -0.04 4.23
N ARG A 54 10.63 -0.63 4.77
CA ARG A 54 10.99 -0.49 6.18
C ARG A 54 11.34 0.98 6.47
N GLY A 55 10.51 1.65 7.26
CA GLY A 55 10.70 3.06 7.64
C GLY A 55 9.68 4.04 7.05
N LEU A 56 8.83 3.61 6.11
CA LEU A 56 7.68 4.41 5.72
C LEU A 56 6.50 4.19 6.68
N SER A 57 5.77 5.26 6.95
CA SER A 57 4.51 5.18 7.71
C SER A 57 3.51 4.26 7.02
N ILE A 58 2.68 3.58 7.81
CA ILE A 58 1.69 2.62 7.31
C ILE A 58 0.74 3.25 6.28
N GLU A 59 0.35 4.51 6.50
CA GLU A 59 -0.53 5.28 5.62
C GLU A 59 0.09 5.50 4.24
N LYS A 60 1.34 5.96 4.18
CA LYS A 60 2.07 6.15 2.92
C LYS A 60 2.17 4.85 2.11
N VAL A 61 2.52 3.74 2.75
CA VAL A 61 2.59 2.44 2.06
C VAL A 61 1.21 2.02 1.55
N SER A 62 0.15 2.25 2.33
CA SER A 62 -1.23 1.95 1.91
C SER A 62 -1.68 2.83 0.73
N GLN A 63 -1.27 4.10 0.71
CA GLN A 63 -1.51 5.01 -0.39
C GLN A 63 -0.78 4.53 -1.66
N ILE A 64 0.50 4.18 -1.56
CA ILE A 64 1.30 3.62 -2.65
C ILE A 64 0.66 2.34 -3.18
N ALA A 65 0.26 1.42 -2.30
CA ALA A 65 -0.39 0.19 -2.69
C ALA A 65 -1.69 0.47 -3.47
N SER A 66 -2.52 1.40 -2.97
CA SER A 66 -3.79 1.76 -3.61
C SER A 66 -3.58 2.40 -4.99
N THR A 67 -2.65 3.35 -5.11
CA THR A 67 -2.39 4.03 -6.38
C THR A 67 -1.83 3.07 -7.42
N THR A 68 -0.86 2.25 -7.05
CA THR A 68 -0.22 1.28 -7.95
C THR A 68 -1.16 0.14 -8.32
N TRP A 69 -2.00 -0.34 -7.39
CA TRP A 69 -3.01 -1.35 -7.68
C TRP A 69 -4.05 -0.85 -8.68
N LYS A 70 -4.47 0.42 -8.59
CA LYS A 70 -5.46 1.03 -9.51
C LYS A 70 -4.97 1.12 -10.94
N ILE A 71 -3.67 1.33 -11.15
CA ILE A 71 -3.06 1.39 -12.48
C ILE A 71 -2.53 0.04 -12.97
N ALA A 72 -2.49 -0.98 -12.11
CA ALA A 72 -2.08 -2.32 -12.46
C ALA A 72 -3.02 -2.93 -13.51
N ASP A 73 -2.45 -3.71 -14.42
CA ASP A 73 -3.21 -4.44 -15.42
C ASP A 73 -4.01 -5.60 -14.80
N LYS A 74 -4.87 -6.21 -15.62
CA LYS A 74 -5.72 -7.31 -15.18
C LYS A 74 -4.89 -8.53 -14.81
N GLU A 75 -3.81 -8.80 -15.55
CA GLU A 75 -2.96 -9.98 -15.34
C GLU A 75 -2.26 -9.92 -13.98
N PHE A 76 -1.70 -8.77 -13.62
CA PHE A 76 -1.11 -8.52 -12.30
C PHE A 76 -2.11 -8.76 -11.17
N ARG A 77 -3.32 -8.21 -11.30
CA ARG A 77 -4.37 -8.39 -10.28
C ARG A 77 -4.82 -9.84 -10.18
N SER A 78 -4.95 -10.52 -11.32
CA SER A 78 -5.29 -11.95 -11.40
C SER A 78 -4.20 -12.82 -10.77
N PHE A 79 -2.92 -12.51 -11.00
CA PHE A 79 -1.81 -13.17 -10.35
C PHE A 79 -1.92 -13.08 -8.82
N PHE A 80 -2.08 -11.86 -8.28
CA PHE A 80 -2.18 -11.68 -6.84
C PHE A 80 -3.45 -12.31 -6.25
N ALA A 81 -4.55 -12.37 -7.01
CA ALA A 81 -5.74 -13.10 -6.59
C ALA A 81 -5.48 -14.61 -6.46
N ASN A 82 -4.80 -15.22 -7.44
CA ASN A 82 -4.42 -16.63 -7.39
C ASN A 82 -3.41 -16.90 -6.27
N TYR A 83 -2.40 -16.05 -6.14
CA TYR A 83 -1.39 -16.15 -5.09
C TYR A 83 -2.01 -16.05 -3.69
N ALA A 84 -3.00 -15.18 -3.50
CA ALA A 84 -3.77 -15.12 -2.25
C ALA A 84 -4.59 -16.40 -2.00
N ASN A 85 -5.20 -16.98 -3.04
CA ASN A 85 -5.94 -18.24 -2.95
C ASN A 85 -5.02 -19.40 -2.55
N GLU A 86 -3.78 -19.44 -3.06
CA GLU A 86 -2.79 -20.43 -2.68
C GLU A 86 -2.38 -20.31 -1.21
N ILE A 87 -2.10 -19.08 -0.73
CA ILE A 87 -1.82 -18.83 0.69
C ILE A 87 -2.95 -19.33 1.58
N ASN A 88 -4.19 -18.95 1.25
CA ASN A 88 -5.37 -19.36 2.01
C ASN A 88 -5.61 -20.89 1.94
N SER A 89 -5.19 -21.54 0.85
CA SER A 89 -5.34 -23.00 0.68
C SER A 89 -4.27 -23.79 1.43
N ALA A 90 -3.05 -23.25 1.56
CA ALA A 90 -1.97 -23.84 2.35
C ALA A 90 -2.30 -23.87 3.84
N GLU A 91 -3.00 -22.85 4.34
CA GLU A 91 -3.46 -22.76 5.74
C GLU A 91 -4.41 -23.90 6.13
N ASN A 92 -5.27 -24.36 5.20
CA ASN A 92 -6.21 -25.47 5.45
C ASN A 92 -5.52 -26.78 5.85
N ARG A 93 -4.18 -26.87 5.73
CA ARG A 93 -3.39 -28.02 6.17
C ARG A 93 -2.88 -27.93 7.62
N ILE A 94 -2.92 -26.76 8.29
CA ILE A 94 -2.17 -26.53 9.56
C ILE A 94 -3.04 -26.34 10.82
N SER A 95 -4.33 -25.94 10.77
CA SER A 95 -5.14 -25.93 12.01
C SER A 95 -6.66 -25.75 11.84
N PRO A 96 -7.47 -26.11 12.87
CA PRO A 96 -8.85 -26.55 12.71
C PRO A 96 -9.82 -25.39 12.48
N ARG A 97 -10.70 -25.59 11.49
CA ARG A 97 -12.03 -24.96 11.31
C ARG A 97 -12.27 -23.75 12.21
N PHE A 98 -11.79 -22.58 11.80
CA PHE A 98 -12.41 -21.35 12.26
C PHE A 98 -13.86 -21.38 11.78
N LYS A 99 -14.79 -21.52 12.75
CA LYS A 99 -16.22 -21.33 12.49
C LYS A 99 -16.36 -20.02 11.72
N LEU A 100 -17.04 -20.08 10.59
CA LEU A 100 -17.46 -18.94 9.78
C LEU A 100 -18.11 -17.93 10.73
N PHE A 101 -17.35 -16.97 11.25
CA PHE A 101 -17.94 -15.83 11.92
C PHE A 101 -18.53 -15.01 10.78
N GLU A 102 -19.85 -15.05 10.65
CA GLU A 102 -20.58 -14.08 9.83
C GLU A 102 -20.08 -12.70 10.25
N MET A 103 -19.32 -12.08 9.35
CA MET A 103 -18.80 -10.74 9.51
C MET A 103 -20.02 -9.81 9.42
N ASN A 104 -20.74 -9.65 10.51
CA ASN A 104 -21.80 -8.67 10.66
C ASN A 104 -21.12 -7.31 10.81
N PRO A 105 -21.12 -6.43 9.79
CA PRO A 105 -20.48 -5.12 9.90
C PRO A 105 -21.31 -4.25 10.85
N LYS A 106 -21.10 -4.38 12.16
CA LYS A 106 -21.62 -3.44 13.16
C LYS A 106 -20.80 -2.16 13.13
N ARG A 107 -20.88 -1.39 12.05
CA ARG A 107 -20.45 0.01 12.01
C ARG A 107 -21.15 0.70 10.83
N LYS A 108 -22.14 1.54 11.15
CA LYS A 108 -22.64 2.54 10.20
C LYS A 108 -21.43 3.40 9.80
N TRP A 109 -21.04 3.32 8.54
CA TRP A 109 -20.00 4.16 7.96
C TRP A 109 -20.45 5.62 8.11
N LYS A 110 -19.80 6.40 8.96
CA LYS A 110 -19.96 7.86 8.93
C LYS A 110 -19.01 8.37 7.84
N PRO A 111 -19.48 9.13 6.84
CA PRO A 111 -18.60 9.68 5.83
C PRO A 111 -17.61 10.63 6.52
N CYS A 112 -16.32 10.27 6.54
CA CYS A 112 -15.25 11.13 7.03
C CYS A 112 -14.87 12.15 5.94
N ASN A 113 -15.81 13.01 5.57
CA ASN A 113 -15.58 14.06 4.56
C ASN A 113 -15.33 15.43 5.19
N GLN A 114 -15.59 15.60 6.49
CA GLN A 114 -15.40 16.89 7.16
C GLN A 114 -13.97 17.06 7.72
N GLN A 115 -13.38 16.04 8.34
CA GLN A 115 -12.04 16.18 8.96
C GLN A 115 -10.92 16.47 7.95
N ILE A 116 -10.97 15.88 6.75
CA ILE A 116 -9.96 16.13 5.71
C ILE A 116 -10.01 17.59 5.22
N LYS A 117 -11.21 18.20 5.19
CA LYS A 117 -11.37 19.61 4.79
C LYS A 117 -10.74 20.56 5.79
N TYR A 118 -10.90 20.32 7.10
CA TYR A 118 -10.30 21.15 8.15
C TYR A 118 -8.77 21.01 8.22
N LEU A 119 -8.24 19.79 8.05
CA LEU A 119 -6.79 19.54 8.00
C LEU A 119 -6.10 20.25 6.81
N PHE A 120 -6.79 20.38 5.68
CA PHE A 120 -6.24 21.09 4.51
C PHE A 120 -6.21 22.60 4.74
N VAL A 121 -7.27 23.17 5.34
CA VAL A 121 -7.37 24.61 5.64
C VAL A 121 -6.32 25.03 6.67
N GLU A 122 -6.14 24.28 7.76
CA GLU A 122 -5.11 24.57 8.77
C GLU A 122 -3.68 24.53 8.18
N ARG A 123 -3.43 23.59 7.27
CA ARG A 123 -2.12 23.48 6.60
C ARG A 123 -1.85 24.65 5.64
N GLU A 124 -2.86 25.11 4.89
CA GLU A 124 -2.73 26.29 4.04
C GLU A 124 -2.49 27.57 4.85
N GLU A 125 -3.21 27.76 5.97
CA GLU A 125 -3.01 28.92 6.86
C GLU A 125 -1.63 28.92 7.50
N TYR A 126 -1.16 27.77 7.99
CA TYR A 126 0.19 27.63 8.51
C TYR A 126 1.24 27.95 7.45
N MET A 127 1.09 27.42 6.23
CA MET A 127 2.03 27.71 5.14
C MET A 127 2.02 29.19 4.72
N ARG A 128 0.85 29.84 4.72
CA ARG A 128 0.73 31.27 4.43
C ARG A 128 1.53 32.10 5.43
N HIS A 129 1.40 31.82 6.73
CA HIS A 129 2.18 32.52 7.76
C HIS A 129 3.69 32.30 7.63
N VAL A 130 4.12 31.09 7.27
CA VAL A 130 5.55 30.81 7.02
C VAL A 130 6.08 31.63 5.84
N PHE A 131 5.30 31.78 4.77
CA PHE A 131 5.69 32.59 3.62
C PHE A 131 5.66 34.09 3.90
N GLU A 132 4.63 34.60 4.59
CA GLU A 132 4.55 36.01 4.98
C GLU A 132 5.75 36.42 5.85
N LYS A 133 6.10 35.58 6.83
CA LYS A 133 7.27 35.80 7.67
C LYS A 133 8.59 35.77 6.88
N ALA A 134 8.73 34.84 5.94
CA ALA A 134 9.92 34.76 5.09
C ALA A 134 10.06 35.96 4.14
N VAL A 135 8.96 36.60 3.75
CA VAL A 135 8.96 37.83 2.94
C VAL A 135 9.28 39.05 3.80
N GLU A 136 8.79 39.13 5.04
CA GLU A 136 9.15 40.19 5.98
C GLU A 136 10.64 40.16 6.37
N GLU A 137 11.20 38.96 6.53
CA GLU A 137 12.62 38.76 6.87
C GLU A 137 13.56 38.83 5.64
N PHE A 138 13.03 39.10 4.45
CA PHE A 138 13.81 39.15 3.21
C PHE A 138 14.46 40.53 3.01
N GLU A 139 15.75 40.64 3.30
CA GLU A 139 16.54 41.82 2.96
C GLU A 139 17.21 41.65 1.60
N PHE A 140 17.01 42.62 0.69
CA PHE A 140 17.76 42.70 -0.54
C PHE A 140 19.19 43.17 -0.24
N ILE A 141 20.17 42.30 -0.45
CA ILE A 141 21.58 42.69 -0.49
C ILE A 141 21.80 43.40 -1.83
N SER A 142 21.86 44.73 -1.82
CA SER A 142 22.32 45.52 -2.96
C SER A 142 23.85 45.54 -2.97
N PHE A 143 24.45 45.09 -4.09
CA PHE A 143 25.86 45.30 -4.40
C PHE A 143 26.09 46.67 -5.04
#